data_AF-A0A6L8NCN3-F1
#
_entry.id   AF-A0A6L8NCN3-F1
#
_cell.length_a   1.000
_cell.length_b   1.000
_cell.length_c   1.000
_cell.angle_alpha   90.00
_cell.angle_beta   90.00
_cell.angle_gamma   90.00
#
_symmetry.space_group_name_H-M   'P 1'
#
loop_
_entity.id
_entity.type
_entity.pdbx_description
1 polymer ?
#
loop_
_entity_poly.entity_id
_entity_poly.type
_entity_poly.pdbx_seq_one_letter_code
_entity_poly.pdbx_strand_id
1 'polypeptide(L)' 'PVTATPGAPPGHRGHGIAAMRARAGRLGGVLTVESTPGEGTVVSAAIPLERK' A
#
# COMPACT_ATOMS: atom_id res chain seq x y z
N PRO A 1 -19.78 0.16 -7.81
CA PRO A 1 -18.86 -0.79 -8.49
C PRO A 1 -18.20 -0.12 -9.69
N VAL A 2 -16.89 0.16 -9.62
CA VAL A 2 -16.18 0.79 -10.75
C VAL A 2 -15.83 -0.27 -11.81
N THR A 3 -16.38 -0.12 -13.01
CA THR A 3 -16.06 -0.94 -14.17
C THR A 3 -14.70 -0.55 -14.73
N ALA A 4 -13.76 -1.50 -14.81
CA ALA A 4 -12.48 -1.29 -15.48
C ALA A 4 -12.66 -1.19 -17.00
N THR A 5 -11.98 -0.24 -17.64
CA THR A 5 -12.01 -0.05 -19.10
C THR A 5 -11.28 -1.20 -19.81
N PRO A 6 -11.91 -1.93 -20.76
CA PRO A 6 -11.23 -2.96 -21.53
C PRO A 6 -10.29 -2.30 -22.55
N GLY A 7 -8.98 -2.59 -22.46
CA GLY A 7 -8.00 -2.19 -23.48
C GLY A 7 -6.84 -1.31 -23.01
N ALA A 8 -6.81 -0.88 -21.74
CA ALA A 8 -5.57 -0.36 -21.18
C ALA A 8 -4.57 -1.54 -21.06
N PRO A 9 -3.32 -1.44 -21.56
CA PRO A 9 -2.29 -2.40 -21.19
C PRO A 9 -2.27 -2.43 -19.66
N PRO A 10 -2.16 -3.60 -18.99
CA PRO A 10 -2.22 -3.67 -17.53
C PRO A 10 -1.07 -2.82 -16.98
N GLY A 11 -1.36 -1.54 -16.70
CA GLY A 11 -0.42 -0.58 -16.19
C GLY A 11 0.00 -1.13 -14.84
N HIS A 12 1.21 -1.72 -14.82
CA HIS A 12 1.92 -2.24 -13.66
C HIS A 12 1.03 -2.34 -12.41
N ARG A 13 0.21 -3.41 -12.31
CA ARG A 13 -0.59 -3.67 -11.11
C ARG A 13 0.31 -3.45 -9.88
N GLY A 14 -0.11 -2.56 -8.98
CA GLY A 14 0.76 -1.86 -8.05
C GLY A 14 1.70 -2.76 -7.24
N HIS A 15 2.96 -2.85 -7.67
CA HIS A 15 4.02 -3.54 -6.92
C HIS A 15 4.48 -2.74 -5.71
N GLY A 16 4.31 -1.41 -5.71
CA GLY A 16 4.80 -0.52 -4.65
C GLY A 16 4.19 -0.87 -3.30
N ILE A 17 2.87 -0.83 -3.17
CA ILE A 17 2.17 -1.13 -1.91
C ILE A 17 2.37 -2.60 -1.51
N ALA A 18 2.31 -3.55 -2.44
CA ALA A 18 2.56 -4.96 -2.15
C ALA A 18 3.99 -5.17 -1.59
N ALA A 19 4.99 -4.55 -2.20
CA ALA A 19 6.37 -4.58 -1.72
C ALA A 19 6.55 -3.86 -0.38
N MET A 20 5.88 -2.72 -0.16
CA MET A 20 5.90 -1.99 1.11
C MET A 20 5.27 -2.82 2.23
N ARG A 21 4.15 -3.50 1.99
CA ARG A 21 3.54 -4.43 2.95
C ARG A 21 4.50 -5.56 3.32
N ALA A 22 5.12 -6.18 2.31
CA ALA A 22 6.11 -7.23 2.54
C ALA A 22 7.33 -6.72 3.33
N ARG A 23 7.81 -5.50 3.05
CA ARG A 23 8.92 -4.86 3.78
C ARG A 23 8.57 -4.61 5.24
N ALA A 24 7.41 -4.01 5.50
CA ALA A 24 6.95 -3.75 6.88
C ALA A 24 6.81 -5.06 7.66
N GLY A 25 6.20 -6.09 7.06
CA GLY A 25 6.04 -7.40 7.71
C GLY A 25 7.37 -8.09 8.04
N ARG A 26 8.40 -7.97 7.19
CA ARG A 26 9.74 -8.50 7.49
C ARG A 26 10.40 -7.83 8.71
N LEU A 27 10.01 -6.59 9.02
CA LEU A 27 10.48 -5.87 10.20
C LEU A 27 9.55 -6.06 11.42
N GLY A 28 8.60 -6.99 11.35
CA GLY A 28 7.59 -7.18 12.39
C GLY A 28 6.59 -6.01 12.50
N GLY A 29 6.57 -5.13 11.50
CA GLY A 29 5.72 -3.96 11.43
C GLY A 29 4.48 -4.16 10.56
N VAL A 30 3.68 -3.10 10.48
CA VAL A 30 2.43 -3.06 9.72
C VAL A 30 2.37 -1.84 8.82
N LEU A 31 1.69 -1.99 7.67
CA LEU A 31 1.39 -0.90 6.75
C LEU A 31 -0.13 -0.71 6.64
N THR A 32 -0.58 0.52 6.87
CA THR A 32 -1.97 0.95 6.73
C THR A 32 -2.10 1.93 5.57
N VAL A 33 -3.18 1.80 4.80
CA VAL A 33 -3.50 2.69 3.68
C VAL A 33 -4.95 3.08 3.83
N GLU A 34 -5.19 4.37 4.00
CA GLU A 34 -6.51 4.95 4.17
C GLU A 34 -6.74 5.88 2.98
N SER A 35 -7.90 5.77 2.33
CA SER A 35 -8.20 6.56 1.15
C SER A 35 -9.69 6.86 1.08
N THR A 36 -10.00 8.13 0.84
CA THR A 36 -11.37 8.61 0.66
C THR A 36 -11.44 9.39 -0.65
N PRO A 37 -12.39 9.06 -1.55
CA PRO A 37 -12.55 9.80 -2.80
C PRO A 37 -12.71 11.30 -2.55
N GLY A 38 -11.89 12.13 -3.19
CA GLY A 38 -11.91 13.58 -3.03
C GLY A 38 -11.13 14.11 -1.82
N GLU A 39 -10.74 13.27 -0.85
CA GLU A 39 -9.92 13.69 0.30
C GLU A 39 -8.45 13.26 0.16
N GLY A 40 -8.18 12.26 -0.68
CA GLY A 40 -6.85 11.77 -0.98
C GLY A 40 -6.50 10.45 -0.28
N THR A 41 -5.21 10.24 -0.06
CA THR A 41 -4.66 8.96 0.42
C THR A 41 -3.59 9.20 1.46
N VAL A 42 -3.71 8.51 2.60
CA VAL A 42 -2.69 8.45 3.65
C VAL A 42 -2.08 7.06 3.66
N VAL A 43 -0.75 7.01 3.71
CA VAL A 43 0.02 5.77 3.83
C VAL A 43 0.88 5.85 5.09
N SER A 44 0.63 4.95 6.03
CA SER A 44 1.29 4.93 7.34
C SER A 44 1.97 3.58 7.56
N ALA A 45 3.18 3.59 8.13
CA ALA A 45 3.90 2.38 8.52
C ALA A 45 4.29 2.47 10.00
N ALA A 46 4.05 1.38 10.75
CA ALA A 46 4.47 1.26 12.14
C ALA A 46 5.45 0.10 12.26
N ILE A 47 6.68 0.41 12.68
CA ILE A 47 7.78 -0.56 12.81
C ILE A 47 8.23 -0.60 14.28
N PRO A 48 8.30 -1.78 14.93
CA PRO A 48 8.87 -1.91 16.26
C PRO A 48 10.33 -1.48 16.26
N LEU A 49 10.71 -0.68 17.26
CA LEU A 49 12.11 -0.32 17.48
C LEU A 49 12.75 -1.33 18.43
N GLU A 50 13.90 -1.88 18.04
CA GLU A 50 14.70 -2.67 18.96
C GLU A 50 15.29 -1.75 20.04
N ARG A 51 15.13 -2.14 21.31
CA ARG A 51 15.84 -1.47 22.39
C ARG A 51 17.28 -1.97 22.41
N LYS A 52 18.22 -1.04 22.41
CA LYS A 52 19.64 -1.33 22.64
C LYS A 52 19.90 -1.68 24.09
#